data_AF-A0A6V8P651-F1
#
_entry.id   AF-A0A6V8P651-F1
#
_cell.length_a   1.000
_cell.length_b   1.000
_cell.length_c   1.000
_cell.angle_alpha   90.00
_cell.angle_beta   90.00
_cell.angle_gamma   90.00
#
_symmetry.space_group_name_H-M   'P 1'
#
loop_
_entity.id
_entity.type
_entity.pdbx_description
1 polymer ?
#
loop_
_entity_poly.entity_id
_entity_poly.type
_entity_poly.pdbx_seq_one_letter_code
_entity_poly.pdbx_strand_id
1 'polypeptide(L)' 'ISEITETQLRAMVFGEKMDHQRHRIYTYVKAATYYDLKIEHNGIWQGQVIFDV' A
#
# COMPACT_ATOMS: atom_id res chain seq x y z
N ILE A 1 7.96 -2.30 10.20
CA ILE A 1 8.74 -3.13 9.26
C ILE A 1 9.73 -3.92 10.11
N SER A 2 9.85 -5.22 9.90
CA SER A 2 10.71 -6.09 10.71
C SER A 2 11.91 -6.66 9.93
N GLU A 3 11.84 -6.71 8.59
CA GLU A 3 12.92 -7.23 7.74
C GLU A 3 12.78 -6.65 6.32
N ILE A 4 13.89 -6.32 5.67
CA ILE A 4 13.93 -5.93 4.26
C ILE A 4 15.22 -6.43 3.61
N THR A 5 15.10 -7.04 2.43
CA THR A 5 16.20 -7.42 1.53
C THR A 5 15.90 -6.89 0.13
N GLU A 6 16.76 -7.15 -0.84
CA GLU A 6 16.57 -6.72 -2.23
C GLU A 6 15.24 -7.20 -2.84
N THR A 7 14.76 -8.38 -2.44
CA THR A 7 13.55 -9.00 -3.02
C THR A 7 12.50 -9.41 -1.99
N GLN A 8 12.71 -9.08 -0.71
CA GLN A 8 11.80 -9.47 0.37
C GLN A 8 11.52 -8.30 1.31
N LEU A 9 10.26 -8.20 1.75
CA LEU A 9 9.83 -7.29 2.81
C LEU A 9 8.98 -8.05 3.82
N ARG A 10 9.29 -7.90 5.10
CA ARG A 10 8.46 -8.35 6.22
C ARG A 10 7.96 -7.15 7.01
N ALA A 11 6.65 -7.04 7.16
CA ALA A 11 6.02 -5.99 7.95
C ALA A 11 4.83 -6.54 8.73
N MET A 12 4.55 -5.89 9.86
CA MET A 12 3.36 -6.12 10.65
C MET A 12 2.43 -4.92 10.44
N VAL A 13 1.17 -5.21 10.12
CA VAL A 13 0.13 -4.21 9.93
C VAL A 13 -0.89 -4.38 11.05
N PHE A 14 -1.32 -3.27 11.64
CA PHE A 14 -2.34 -3.24 12.66
C PHE A 14 -3.63 -2.64 12.10
N GLY A 15 -4.76 -3.16 12.55
CA GLY A 15 -6.08 -2.71 12.16
C GLY A 15 -7.15 -3.50 12.89
N GLU A 16 -8.39 -3.33 12.46
CA GLU A 16 -9.54 -4.02 13.03
C GLU A 16 -10.47 -4.50 11.92
N LYS A 17 -11.46 -5.33 12.29
CA LYS A 17 -12.43 -5.82 11.33
C LYS A 17 -13.25 -4.67 10.77
N MET A 18 -13.53 -4.70 9.48
CA MET A 18 -14.35 -3.67 8.85
C MET A 18 -15.77 -3.67 9.44
N ASP A 19 -16.19 -2.51 9.94
CA ASP A 19 -17.52 -2.22 10.44
C ASP A 19 -18.16 -1.15 9.56
N HIS A 20 -19.23 -1.51 8.85
CA HIS A 20 -19.90 -0.61 7.90
C HIS A 20 -20.72 0.50 8.57
N GLN A 21 -21.02 0.36 9.87
CA GLN A 21 -21.75 1.39 10.63
C GLN A 21 -20.78 2.45 11.19
N ARG A 22 -19.55 2.04 11.49
CA ARG A 22 -18.53 2.92 12.09
C ARG A 22 -17.52 3.46 11.06
N HIS A 23 -17.12 2.65 10.08
CA HIS A 23 -16.11 3.04 9.09
C HIS A 23 -16.77 3.62 7.84
N ARG A 24 -16.38 4.86 7.49
CA ARG A 24 -16.77 5.45 6.23
C ARG A 24 -15.96 4.85 5.08
N ILE A 25 -16.64 4.11 4.21
CA ILE A 25 -16.04 3.52 3.01
C ILE A 25 -16.14 4.54 1.87
N TYR A 26 -15.00 4.94 1.32
CA TYR A 26 -14.95 5.88 0.19
C TYR A 26 -14.98 5.15 -1.16
N THR A 27 -14.15 4.12 -1.31
CA THR A 27 -14.08 3.29 -2.51
C THR A 27 -13.54 1.92 -2.16
N TYR A 28 -13.77 0.96 -3.06
CA TYR A 28 -13.10 -0.33 -3.05
C TYR A 28 -11.89 -0.28 -4.00
N VAL A 29 -10.87 -1.08 -3.70
CA VAL A 29 -9.71 -1.29 -4.56
C VAL A 29 -9.78 -2.71 -5.08
N LYS A 30 -9.80 -2.88 -6.41
CA LYS A 30 -9.86 -4.19 -7.08
C LYS A 30 -8.48 -4.83 -7.16
N ALA A 31 -7.47 -4.05 -7.54
CA ALA A 31 -6.10 -4.53 -7.72
C ALA A 31 -5.05 -3.44 -7.54
N ALA A 32 -3.86 -3.84 -7.09
CA ALA A 32 -2.65 -3.04 -7.23
C ALA A 32 -2.03 -3.33 -8.60
N THR A 33 -1.63 -2.29 -9.33
CA THR A 33 -1.12 -2.43 -10.69
C THR A 33 0.30 -1.89 -10.83
N TYR A 34 1.02 -2.39 -11.84
CA TYR A 34 2.30 -1.81 -12.26
C TYR A 34 2.12 -0.59 -13.18
N TYR A 35 0.88 -0.17 -13.44
CA TYR A 35 0.61 0.97 -14.32
C TYR A 35 1.12 2.25 -13.66
N ASP A 36 2.10 2.89 -14.32
CA ASP A 36 2.84 4.06 -13.81
C ASP A 36 3.39 3.88 -12.39
N LEU A 37 3.83 2.66 -12.04
CA LEU A 37 4.57 2.40 -10.80
C LEU A 37 5.91 3.16 -10.84
N LYS A 38 6.16 3.98 -9.83
CA LYS A 38 7.41 4.73 -9.68
C LYS A 38 7.99 4.51 -8.29
N ILE A 39 9.30 4.30 -8.25
CA ILE A 39 10.08 4.22 -7.01
C ILE A 39 11.32 5.08 -7.24
N GLU A 40 11.46 6.13 -6.46
CA GLU A 40 12.52 7.12 -6.62
C GLU A 40 13.21 7.41 -5.29
N HIS A 41 14.49 7.78 -5.36
CA HIS A 41 15.29 8.13 -4.19
C HIS A 41 16.11 9.40 -4.46
N ASN A 42 15.50 10.56 -4.20
CA ASN A 42 16.10 11.88 -4.38
C ASN A 42 16.40 12.53 -3.02
N GLY A 43 17.15 11.83 -2.17
CA GLY A 43 17.41 12.20 -0.77
C GLY A 43 16.34 11.74 0.22
N ILE A 44 15.16 11.36 -0.29
CA ILE A 44 14.12 10.62 0.42
C ILE A 44 13.55 9.55 -0.50
N TRP A 45 13.08 8.43 0.08
CA TRP A 45 12.38 7.39 -0.66
C TRP A 45 10.95 7.83 -0.98
N GLN A 46 10.56 7.71 -2.24
CA GLN A 46 9.21 8.00 -2.72
C GLN A 46 8.69 6.84 -3.56
N GLY A 47 7.43 6.48 -3.37
CA GLY A 47 6.74 5.45 -4.13
C GLY A 47 5.37 5.93 -4.59
N GLN A 48 5.04 5.65 -5.85
CA GLN A 48 3.73 5.92 -6.44
C GLN A 48 3.17 4.63 -7.03
N VAL A 49 1.91 4.32 -6.74
CA VAL A 49 1.18 3.20 -7.35
C VAL A 49 -0.21 3.66 -7.78
N ILE A 50 -0.68 3.19 -8.93
CA ILE A 50 -2.05 3.41 -9.40
C ILE A 50 -2.86 2.14 -9.15
N PHE A 51 -3.99 2.31 -8.47
CA PHE A 51 -4.93 1.24 -8.17
C PHE A 51 -6.04 1.16 -9.22
N ASP A 52 -6.46 -0.07 -9.53
CA ASP A 52 -7.74 -0.30 -10.19
C ASP A 52 -8.85 -0.28 -9.13
N VAL A 53 -9.92 0.49 -9.39
CA VAL A 53 -11.03 0.74 -8.45
C VAL A 53 -12.35 0.23 -9.00
#